data_AF-A0A1Z5R7Z1-F1
#
_entry.id   AF-A0A1Z5R7Z1-F1
#
_cell.length_a   1.000
_cell.length_b   1.000
_cell.length_c   1.000
_cell.angle_alpha   90.00
_cell.angle_beta   90.00
_cell.angle_gamma   90.00
#
_symmetry.space_group_name_H-M   'P 1'
#
loop_
_entity.id
_entity.type
_entity.pdbx_description
1 polymer ?
#
loop_
_entity_poly.entity_id
_entity_poly.type
_entity_poly.pdbx_seq_one_letter_code
_entity_poly.pdbx_strand_id
1 'polypeptide(L)'
;MAYVACSFYDARGSLPVYRPRRRRQLSPPLLLAAYCLAVLVLPPPRLSRAATSSSSSSTVVTHLPGFDGPLPFYLETGYVEIEEETGAELFYYFVESERSPSTDPLLLWLTGGPRCSVFSALVFEIGPLKFVVEPYDGTLPRLVYNPYSWTQMASILFLDSPVGSGFSYARDPKAYEVGDISSSRQVLTFLRKWFDDHPKYFLDRPFYIGGDSYAGKVVPLIAHYISEGIKGMQQPIIKLKGYIVGNPITGDKIDTNSKVTFSHSFGIISNQQYEWRP
;
A
#
# COMPACT_ATOMS: atom_id res chain seq x y z
N MET A 1 -0.86 9.08 -17.49
CA MET A 1 0.00 9.38 -16.32
C MET A 1 0.31 8.14 -15.48
N ALA A 2 -0.64 7.24 -15.19
CA ALA A 2 -0.38 5.99 -14.46
C ALA A 2 0.71 5.05 -15.04
N TYR A 3 0.95 5.09 -16.36
CA TYR A 3 1.95 4.23 -17.02
C TYR A 3 3.40 4.48 -16.55
N VAL A 4 3.78 5.73 -16.24
CA VAL A 4 5.17 6.05 -15.87
C VAL A 4 5.54 5.47 -14.49
N ALA A 5 4.57 5.35 -13.59
CA ALA A 5 4.75 4.81 -12.24
C ALA A 5 5.02 3.31 -12.22
N CYS A 6 4.32 2.56 -13.09
CA CYS A 6 4.40 1.11 -13.14
C CYS A 6 5.64 0.62 -13.94
N SER A 7 6.17 1.43 -14.86
CA SER A 7 7.30 1.04 -15.72
C SER A 7 8.66 0.90 -15.00
N PHE A 8 8.83 1.44 -13.79
CA PHE A 8 10.08 1.26 -13.04
C PHE A 8 10.31 -0.20 -12.58
N TYR A 9 9.28 -1.05 -12.61
CA TYR A 9 9.38 -2.46 -12.24
C TYR A 9 9.81 -3.38 -13.41
N ASP A 10 9.59 -2.97 -14.67
CA ASP A 10 9.81 -3.84 -15.84
C ASP A 10 11.28 -3.83 -16.33
N ALA A 11 12.14 -2.96 -15.78
CA ALA A 11 13.54 -2.84 -16.22
C ALA A 11 14.50 -3.89 -15.63
N ARG A 12 14.02 -4.82 -14.78
CA ARG A 12 14.84 -5.92 -14.23
C ARG A 12 14.14 -7.27 -14.37
N GLY A 13 14.28 -7.86 -15.55
CA GLY A 13 14.40 -9.30 -15.74
C GLY A 13 13.18 -10.15 -15.39
N SER A 14 12.60 -10.75 -16.43
CA SER A 14 11.61 -11.82 -16.35
C SER A 14 12.05 -12.91 -15.36
N LEU A 15 11.29 -13.10 -14.27
CA LEU A 15 11.49 -14.23 -13.36
C LEU A 15 11.06 -15.54 -14.07
N PRO A 16 11.85 -16.63 -13.98
CA PRO A 16 11.53 -17.87 -14.67
C PRO A 16 10.33 -18.58 -14.01
N VAL A 17 9.42 -19.04 -14.87
CA VAL A 17 8.26 -19.87 -14.50
C VAL A 17 8.73 -21.20 -13.89
N TYR A 18 8.51 -21.40 -12.60
CA TYR A 18 8.77 -22.66 -11.90
C TYR A 18 7.65 -23.68 -12.19
N ARG A 19 7.98 -24.78 -12.86
CA ARG A 19 7.09 -25.96 -13.01
C ARG A 19 7.43 -27.00 -11.93
N PRO A 20 6.50 -27.42 -11.06
CA PRO A 20 6.79 -28.44 -10.07
C PRO A 20 6.88 -29.85 -10.70
N ARG A 21 8.01 -30.52 -10.48
CA ARG A 21 8.18 -31.96 -10.70
C ARG A 21 7.44 -32.72 -9.59
N ARG A 22 6.53 -33.63 -9.95
CA ARG A 22 5.88 -34.58 -9.03
C ARG A 22 6.96 -35.41 -8.31
N ARG A 23 7.05 -35.28 -6.98
CA ARG A 23 7.75 -36.25 -6.12
C ARG A 23 6.75 -37.28 -5.61
N ARG A 24 7.11 -38.56 -5.73
CA ARG A 24 6.39 -39.73 -5.20
C ARG A 24 6.41 -39.67 -3.67
N GLN A 25 5.26 -39.93 -3.06
CA GLN A 25 5.12 -40.22 -1.63
C GLN A 25 5.86 -41.52 -1.29
N LEU A 26 6.64 -41.50 -0.21
CA LEU A 26 7.01 -42.70 0.54
C LEU A 26 6.45 -42.57 1.95
N SER A 27 5.70 -43.59 2.37
CA SER A 27 5.15 -43.81 3.70
C SER A 27 6.21 -44.34 4.68
N PRO A 28 6.21 -43.95 5.97
CA PRO A 28 6.98 -44.63 7.00
C PRO A 28 6.14 -45.71 7.72
N PRO A 29 6.75 -46.82 8.18
CA PRO A 29 6.06 -47.81 9.00
C PRO A 29 6.10 -47.47 10.49
N LEU A 30 5.05 -47.92 11.18
CA LEU A 30 4.88 -47.96 12.64
C LEU A 30 5.88 -48.94 13.29
N LEU A 31 6.41 -48.61 14.47
CA LEU A 31 6.35 -49.48 15.66
C LEU A 31 6.86 -48.79 16.94
N LEU A 32 6.17 -49.14 18.03
CA LEU A 32 6.19 -48.63 19.39
C LEU A 32 7.53 -48.81 20.14
N ALA A 33 7.78 -47.96 21.14
CA ALA A 33 8.04 -48.43 22.51
C ALA A 33 7.88 -47.30 23.55
N ALA A 34 7.13 -47.62 24.61
CA ALA A 34 6.88 -46.80 25.78
C ALA A 34 8.03 -46.89 26.80
N TYR A 35 8.32 -45.79 27.52
CA TYR A 35 8.37 -45.71 29.00
C TYR A 35 8.97 -44.35 29.44
N CYS A 36 8.24 -43.62 30.29
CA CYS A 36 8.68 -43.19 31.62
C CYS A 36 7.78 -42.06 32.14
N LEU A 37 7.00 -42.42 33.16
CA LEU A 37 6.18 -41.53 33.97
C LEU A 37 7.05 -40.64 34.89
N ALA A 38 6.50 -39.45 35.17
CA ALA A 38 6.61 -38.69 36.41
C ALA A 38 7.95 -38.00 36.75
N VAL A 39 8.04 -36.71 36.37
CA VAL A 39 8.71 -35.69 37.19
C VAL A 39 7.82 -34.43 37.26
N LEU A 40 7.19 -34.30 38.43
CA LEU A 40 6.94 -33.09 39.22
C LEU A 40 6.45 -31.79 38.55
N VAL A 41 5.24 -31.45 39.00
CA VAL A 41 4.53 -30.17 38.98
C VAL A 41 5.42 -29.02 39.48
N LEU A 42 5.79 -28.12 38.57
CA LEU A 42 6.04 -26.69 38.83
C LEU A 42 5.49 -25.90 37.63
N PRO A 43 4.67 -24.85 37.82
CA PRO A 43 4.28 -24.00 36.71
C PRO A 43 5.54 -23.31 36.17
N PRO A 44 5.78 -23.29 34.85
CA PRO A 44 6.89 -22.52 34.31
C PRO A 44 6.70 -21.05 34.72
N PRO A 45 7.78 -20.34 35.10
CA PRO A 45 7.66 -18.91 35.34
C PRO A 45 7.10 -18.29 34.07
N ARG A 46 6.02 -17.51 34.21
CA ARG A 46 5.52 -16.68 33.13
C ARG A 46 6.66 -15.74 32.74
N LEU A 47 7.40 -16.10 31.68
CA LEU A 47 8.14 -15.11 30.93
C LEU A 47 7.08 -14.15 30.42
N SER A 48 6.96 -13.01 31.09
CA SER A 48 6.39 -11.82 30.49
C SER A 48 7.16 -11.61 29.20
N ARG A 49 6.56 -12.01 28.08
CA ARG A 49 7.02 -11.64 26.75
C ARG A 49 6.98 -10.12 26.75
N ALA A 50 8.15 -9.51 26.94
CA ALA A 50 8.32 -8.10 26.68
C ALA A 50 7.77 -7.89 25.27
N ALA A 51 6.80 -6.98 25.13
CA ALA A 51 6.36 -6.54 23.82
C ALA A 51 7.62 -6.06 23.11
N THR A 52 8.07 -6.83 22.12
CA THR A 52 9.04 -6.34 21.14
C THR A 52 8.38 -5.12 20.54
N SER A 53 8.86 -3.93 20.92
CA SER A 53 8.51 -2.69 20.23
C SER A 53 8.78 -2.94 18.76
N SER A 54 7.76 -2.93 17.91
CA SER A 54 7.97 -2.93 16.47
C SER A 54 8.83 -1.71 16.17
N SER A 55 10.08 -1.90 15.77
CA SER A 55 10.94 -0.77 15.44
C SER A 55 10.54 -0.25 14.07
N SER A 56 9.48 0.55 14.03
CA SER A 56 9.23 1.46 12.92
C SER A 56 10.46 2.34 12.76
N SER A 57 11.11 2.25 11.60
CA SER A 57 12.16 3.18 11.23
C SER A 57 11.51 4.25 10.37
N SER A 58 11.26 5.42 10.97
CA SER A 58 10.82 6.61 10.25
C SER A 58 11.96 7.63 10.19
N THR A 59 11.95 8.46 9.16
CA THR A 59 12.94 9.52 8.96
C THR A 59 12.21 10.73 8.41
N VAL A 60 12.42 11.87 9.08
CA VAL A 60 11.95 13.16 8.58
C VAL A 60 12.90 13.66 7.51
N VAL A 61 12.36 13.92 6.33
CA VAL A 61 13.09 14.39 5.16
C VAL A 61 12.95 15.90 5.09
N THR A 62 14.07 16.62 5.19
CA THR A 62 14.09 18.09 5.10
C THR A 62 14.60 18.59 3.75
N HIS A 63 15.28 17.76 2.98
CA HIS A 63 15.86 18.08 1.67
C HIS A 63 15.73 16.88 0.73
N LEU A 64 15.45 17.14 -0.54
CA LEU A 64 15.41 16.12 -1.59
C LEU A 64 16.37 16.49 -2.73
N PRO A 65 17.11 15.53 -3.29
CA PRO A 65 17.87 15.76 -4.51
C PRO A 65 16.96 16.31 -5.63
N GLY A 66 17.40 17.38 -6.28
CA GLY A 66 16.63 18.05 -7.32
C GLY A 66 15.63 19.11 -6.83
N PHE A 67 15.36 19.20 -5.53
CA PHE A 67 14.57 20.30 -4.96
C PHE A 67 15.50 21.42 -4.47
N ASP A 68 15.20 22.67 -4.81
CA ASP A 68 16.01 23.81 -4.40
C ASP A 68 15.68 24.25 -2.96
N GLY A 69 16.67 24.17 -2.06
CA GLY A 69 16.52 24.51 -0.65
C GLY A 69 15.78 23.45 0.19
N PRO A 70 15.40 23.80 1.44
CA PRO A 70 14.63 22.93 2.31
C PRO A 70 13.19 22.75 1.82
N LEU A 71 12.59 21.59 2.09
CA LEU A 71 11.20 21.33 1.78
C LEU A 71 10.28 22.29 2.57
N PRO A 72 9.30 22.95 1.92
CA PRO A 72 8.39 23.87 2.60
C PRO A 72 7.25 23.14 3.34
N PHE A 73 7.28 21.81 3.41
CA PHE A 73 6.29 20.96 4.06
C PHE A 73 6.99 19.85 4.85
N TYR A 74 6.31 19.30 5.86
CA TYR A 74 6.80 18.14 6.61
C TYR A 74 6.63 16.89 5.77
N LEU A 75 7.74 16.21 5.47
CA LEU A 75 7.76 14.89 4.84
C LEU A 75 8.46 13.91 5.77
N GLU A 76 7.81 12.77 5.99
CA GLU A 76 8.37 11.64 6.69
C GLU A 76 8.27 10.40 5.81
N THR A 77 9.29 9.56 5.85
CA THR A 77 9.28 8.27 5.18
C THR A 77 9.65 7.17 6.15
N GLY A 78 9.12 5.98 5.96
CA GLY A 78 9.50 4.86 6.81
C GLY A 78 8.96 3.52 6.38
N TYR A 79 9.34 2.52 7.15
CA TYR A 79 8.88 1.14 7.00
C TYR A 79 8.07 0.69 8.20
N VAL A 80 6.99 -0.05 7.94
CA VAL A 80 6.23 -0.76 8.97
C VAL A 80 6.21 -2.24 8.61
N GLU A 81 6.76 -3.06 9.51
CA GLU A 81 6.69 -4.52 9.39
C GLU A 81 5.25 -5.00 9.58
N ILE A 82 4.74 -5.77 8.63
CA ILE A 82 3.35 -6.27 8.61
C ILE A 82 3.27 -7.79 8.84
N GLU A 83 4.36 -8.53 8.66
CA GLU A 83 4.44 -9.98 8.89
C GLU A 83 5.87 -10.36 9.28
N GLU A 84 6.06 -10.85 10.52
CA GLU A 84 7.38 -11.15 11.09
C GLU A 84 8.00 -12.38 10.42
N GLU A 85 7.20 -13.41 10.14
CA GLU A 85 7.65 -14.69 9.62
C GLU A 85 8.28 -14.57 8.23
N THR A 86 7.74 -13.71 7.38
CA THR A 86 8.24 -13.46 6.02
C THR A 86 9.14 -12.23 5.95
N GLY A 87 9.22 -11.45 7.03
CA GLY A 87 9.90 -10.16 7.08
C GLY A 87 9.31 -9.17 6.08
N ALA A 88 7.98 -9.16 5.94
CA ALA A 88 7.29 -8.25 5.02
C ALA A 88 7.14 -6.86 5.65
N GLU A 89 7.55 -5.83 4.92
CA GLU A 89 7.53 -4.43 5.33
C GLU A 89 6.88 -3.58 4.23
N LEU A 90 5.97 -2.69 4.62
CA LEU A 90 5.41 -1.68 3.71
C LEU A 90 6.07 -0.33 3.94
N PHE A 91 6.45 0.31 2.83
CA PHE A 91 7.03 1.65 2.79
C PHE A 91 5.94 2.72 2.62
N TYR A 92 6.13 3.86 3.28
CA TYR A 92 5.23 5.00 3.14
C TYR A 92 5.98 6.32 2.98
N TYR A 93 5.28 7.27 2.35
CA TYR A 93 5.54 8.70 2.47
C TYR A 93 4.38 9.32 3.25
N PHE A 94 4.68 10.07 4.29
CA PHE A 94 3.69 10.79 5.07
C PHE A 94 3.96 12.29 4.97
N VAL A 95 2.97 13.04 4.49
CA VAL A 95 3.02 14.50 4.42
C VAL A 95 1.98 15.07 5.37
N GLU A 96 2.40 15.90 6.33
CA GLU A 96 1.47 16.58 7.21
C GLU A 96 0.61 17.59 6.43
N SER A 97 -0.54 17.97 7.00
CA SER A 97 -1.33 19.01 6.36
C SER A 97 -0.60 20.34 6.49
N GLU A 98 -0.56 21.11 5.41
CA GLU A 98 0.11 22.42 5.39
C GLU A 98 -0.76 23.54 5.99
N ARG A 99 -2.05 23.27 6.27
CA ARG A 99 -2.98 24.21 6.89
C ARG A 99 -3.05 24.04 8.40
N SER A 100 -3.66 22.95 8.89
CA SER A 100 -3.81 22.68 10.32
C SER A 100 -3.53 21.21 10.63
N PRO A 101 -2.26 20.79 10.73
CA PRO A 101 -1.87 19.39 10.94
C PRO A 101 -2.37 18.73 12.24
N SER A 102 -2.90 19.49 13.19
CA SER A 102 -3.52 18.93 14.41
C SER A 102 -5.02 18.62 14.24
N THR A 103 -5.71 19.26 13.29
CA THR A 103 -7.19 19.16 13.17
C THR A 103 -7.66 18.67 11.81
N ASP A 104 -6.87 18.86 10.76
CA ASP A 104 -7.25 18.46 9.41
C ASP A 104 -7.41 16.94 9.28
N PRO A 105 -8.14 16.43 8.28
CA PRO A 105 -8.31 14.99 8.12
C PRO A 105 -7.00 14.27 7.80
N LEU A 106 -6.96 12.97 8.10
CA LEU A 106 -5.93 12.04 7.62
C LEU A 106 -6.50 11.23 6.45
N LEU A 107 -5.75 11.17 5.36
CA LEU A 107 -6.08 10.42 4.16
C LEU A 107 -5.01 9.37 3.89
N LEU A 108 -5.37 8.10 3.83
CA LEU A 108 -4.55 7.08 3.19
C LEU A 108 -4.77 7.12 1.68
N TRP A 109 -3.72 7.17 0.87
CA TRP A 109 -3.80 7.09 -0.59
C TRP A 109 -3.08 5.86 -1.14
N LEU A 110 -3.74 5.15 -2.06
CA LEU A 110 -3.23 3.95 -2.74
C LEU A 110 -3.29 4.14 -4.26
N THR A 111 -2.17 3.88 -4.94
CA THR A 111 -2.15 3.84 -6.41
C THR A 111 -2.43 2.43 -6.93
N GLY A 112 -3.16 2.35 -8.04
CA GLY A 112 -3.54 1.10 -8.68
C GLY A 112 -2.40 0.36 -9.41
N GLY A 113 -2.71 -0.21 -10.58
CA GLY A 113 -1.80 -1.06 -11.35
C GLY A 113 -2.45 -2.39 -11.72
N PRO A 114 -2.25 -3.47 -10.94
CA PRO A 114 -1.80 -3.53 -9.53
C PRO A 114 -0.28 -3.36 -9.31
N ARG A 115 0.12 -3.04 -8.08
CA ARG A 115 1.52 -2.87 -7.61
C ARG A 115 2.30 -1.66 -8.16
N CYS A 116 1.63 -0.67 -8.78
CA CYS A 116 2.35 0.57 -9.09
C CYS A 116 2.74 1.26 -7.78
N SER A 117 3.88 1.95 -7.76
CA SER A 117 4.27 2.73 -6.58
C SER A 117 3.35 3.93 -6.41
N VAL A 118 2.99 4.21 -5.15
CA VAL A 118 2.24 5.41 -4.76
C VAL A 118 3.05 6.69 -4.97
N PHE A 119 4.36 6.57 -5.24
CA PHE A 119 5.22 7.70 -5.56
C PHE A 119 4.68 8.53 -6.73
N SER A 120 3.95 7.92 -7.68
CA SER A 120 3.29 8.71 -8.73
C SER A 120 2.23 9.65 -8.20
N ALA A 121 1.46 9.25 -7.19
CA ALA A 121 0.51 10.15 -6.57
C ALA A 121 1.20 11.33 -5.88
N LEU A 122 2.38 11.07 -5.30
CA LEU A 122 3.19 12.08 -4.62
C LEU A 122 3.74 13.16 -5.58
N VAL A 123 4.15 12.77 -6.81
CA VAL A 123 4.88 13.66 -7.73
C VAL A 123 4.15 14.04 -9.02
N PHE A 124 3.08 13.34 -9.39
CA PHE A 124 2.31 13.59 -10.62
C PHE A 124 0.84 13.89 -10.39
N GLU A 125 0.29 13.64 -9.19
CA GLU A 125 -1.15 13.74 -8.94
C GLU A 125 -1.44 14.71 -7.78
N ILE A 126 -1.69 14.18 -6.58
CA ILE A 126 -2.23 14.93 -5.45
C ILE A 126 -1.16 15.41 -4.47
N GLY A 127 0.08 14.95 -4.58
CA GLY A 127 1.15 15.29 -3.65
C GLY A 127 1.81 16.66 -3.87
N PRO A 128 2.69 17.08 -2.94
CA PRO A 128 3.26 18.42 -2.88
C PRO A 128 4.47 18.61 -3.81
N LEU A 129 4.84 17.59 -4.57
CA LEU A 129 6.01 17.61 -5.45
C LEU A 129 5.58 17.51 -6.91
N LYS A 130 6.37 18.11 -7.80
CA LYS A 130 6.27 17.97 -9.25
C LYS A 130 7.66 17.92 -9.86
N PHE A 131 7.84 17.09 -10.88
CA PHE A 131 8.99 17.20 -11.76
C PHE A 131 8.85 18.44 -12.66
N VAL A 132 9.95 19.14 -12.87
CA VAL A 132 10.05 20.12 -13.96
C VAL A 132 10.14 19.35 -15.28
N VAL A 133 9.27 19.68 -16.23
CA VAL A 133 9.27 19.04 -17.56
C VAL A 133 10.29 19.75 -18.44
N GLU A 134 11.48 19.17 -18.53
CA GLU A 134 12.60 19.67 -19.32
C GLU A 134 13.31 18.51 -20.05
N PRO A 135 14.00 18.78 -21.17
CA PRO A 135 14.80 17.76 -21.83
C PRO A 135 15.87 17.19 -20.88
N TYR A 136 16.02 15.86 -20.85
CA TYR A 136 17.04 15.23 -20.03
C TYR A 136 18.44 15.61 -20.51
N ASP A 137 19.21 16.25 -19.64
CA ASP A 137 20.55 16.77 -19.91
C ASP A 137 21.67 15.94 -19.25
N GLY A 138 21.30 14.80 -18.64
CA GLY A 138 22.24 13.95 -17.89
C GLY A 138 22.33 14.29 -16.39
N THR A 139 21.66 15.34 -15.91
CA THR A 139 21.65 15.74 -14.50
C THR A 139 20.46 15.17 -13.72
N LEU A 140 20.39 15.44 -12.41
CA LEU A 140 19.25 15.01 -11.60
C LEU A 140 17.99 15.75 -12.04
N PRO A 141 16.84 15.06 -12.19
CA PRO A 141 15.58 15.72 -12.47
C PRO A 141 15.27 16.79 -11.42
N ARG A 142 14.90 17.98 -11.86
CA ARG A 142 14.48 19.05 -10.95
C ARG A 142 13.08 18.80 -10.40
N LEU A 143 12.93 19.07 -9.11
CA LEU A 143 11.66 19.03 -8.37
C LEU A 143 11.26 20.45 -7.99
N VAL A 144 9.96 20.71 -8.04
CA VAL A 144 9.35 21.96 -7.58
C VAL A 144 8.12 21.64 -6.73
N TYR A 145 7.76 22.60 -5.88
CA TYR A 145 6.58 22.52 -5.05
C TYR A 145 5.29 22.61 -5.89
N ASN A 146 4.29 21.80 -5.52
CA ASN A 146 2.96 21.81 -6.12
C ASN A 146 1.95 22.57 -5.25
N PRO A 147 1.56 23.81 -5.61
CA PRO A 147 0.62 24.60 -4.81
C PRO A 147 -0.83 24.08 -4.85
N TYR A 148 -1.12 23.11 -5.71
CA TYR A 148 -2.45 22.48 -5.83
C TYR A 148 -2.52 21.12 -5.16
N SER A 149 -1.55 20.79 -4.31
CA SER A 149 -1.55 19.54 -3.58
C SER A 149 -2.73 19.43 -2.62
N TRP A 150 -3.22 18.21 -2.42
CA TRP A 150 -4.24 17.94 -1.41
C TRP A 150 -3.69 18.04 0.02
N THR A 151 -2.36 18.07 0.19
CA THR A 151 -1.71 18.30 1.50
C THR A 151 -2.02 19.69 2.06
N GLN A 152 -2.47 20.62 1.21
CA GLN A 152 -3.04 21.91 1.62
C GLN A 152 -4.25 21.79 2.57
N MET A 153 -4.92 20.63 2.62
CA MET A 153 -6.14 20.47 3.41
C MET A 153 -6.25 19.14 4.18
N ALA A 154 -5.28 18.24 4.01
CA ALA A 154 -5.25 16.95 4.69
C ALA A 154 -3.81 16.52 4.97
N SER A 155 -3.60 15.74 6.03
CA SER A 155 -2.38 14.93 6.14
C SER A 155 -2.57 13.69 5.28
N ILE A 156 -1.57 13.34 4.46
CA ILE A 156 -1.70 12.24 3.50
C ILE A 156 -0.61 11.19 3.74
N LEU A 157 -1.05 9.95 3.92
CA LEU A 157 -0.23 8.76 3.99
C LEU A 157 -0.26 8.07 2.62
N PHE A 158 0.79 8.26 1.83
CA PHE A 158 0.98 7.59 0.55
C PHE A 158 1.66 6.24 0.83
N LEU A 159 0.93 5.15 0.59
CA LEU A 159 1.40 3.80 0.93
C LEU A 159 1.73 2.98 -0.31
N ASP A 160 2.97 2.49 -0.39
CA ASP A 160 3.35 1.48 -1.37
C ASP A 160 2.76 0.13 -0.96
N SER A 161 1.68 -0.29 -1.61
CA SER A 161 0.97 -1.53 -1.27
C SER A 161 0.44 -2.24 -2.53
N PRO A 162 0.47 -3.58 -2.56
CA PRO A 162 0.95 -4.49 -1.51
C PRO A 162 2.48 -4.66 -1.49
N VAL A 163 2.98 -5.65 -0.73
CA VAL A 163 4.39 -6.09 -0.80
C VAL A 163 4.84 -6.27 -2.26
N GLY A 164 6.01 -5.71 -2.57
CA GLY A 164 6.55 -5.66 -3.94
C GLY A 164 6.01 -4.52 -4.80
N SER A 165 5.41 -3.50 -4.20
CA SER A 165 5.09 -2.23 -4.87
C SER A 165 6.10 -1.18 -4.42
N GLY A 166 6.66 -0.42 -5.37
CA GLY A 166 7.64 0.62 -5.05
C GLY A 166 8.78 0.13 -4.16
N PHE A 167 8.88 0.70 -2.95
CA PHE A 167 9.92 0.35 -1.98
C PHE A 167 9.50 -0.70 -0.94
N SER A 168 8.25 -1.17 -0.96
CA SER A 168 7.75 -2.22 -0.08
C SER A 168 8.29 -3.60 -0.47
N TYR A 169 8.79 -4.36 0.50
CA TYR A 169 9.50 -5.62 0.24
C TYR A 169 9.23 -6.68 1.31
N ALA A 170 9.65 -7.91 1.03
CA ALA A 170 9.72 -9.00 1.99
C ALA A 170 10.98 -9.84 1.79
N ARG A 171 11.45 -10.47 2.86
CA ARG A 171 12.63 -11.35 2.86
C ARG A 171 12.30 -12.75 2.32
N ASP A 172 11.09 -13.25 2.57
CA ASP A 172 10.58 -14.49 1.98
C ASP A 172 9.78 -14.20 0.69
N PRO A 173 10.15 -14.80 -0.46
CA PRO A 173 9.39 -14.70 -1.72
C PRO A 173 7.91 -15.07 -1.62
N LYS A 174 7.49 -15.88 -0.66
CA LYS A 174 6.07 -16.25 -0.47
C LYS A 174 5.20 -15.06 -0.11
N ALA A 175 5.73 -14.03 0.56
CA ALA A 175 4.96 -12.84 0.93
C ALA A 175 4.53 -11.98 -0.27
N TYR A 176 5.09 -12.23 -1.46
CA TYR A 176 4.69 -11.57 -2.70
C TYR A 176 3.45 -12.22 -3.34
N GLU A 177 3.04 -13.41 -2.89
CA GLU A 177 1.84 -14.12 -3.35
C GLU A 177 0.58 -13.55 -2.68
N VAL A 178 0.21 -12.34 -3.10
CA VAL A 178 -0.92 -11.59 -2.54
C VAL A 178 -1.96 -11.26 -3.60
N GLY A 179 -3.23 -11.28 -3.18
CA GLY A 179 -4.40 -10.83 -3.95
C GLY A 179 -5.24 -9.86 -3.13
N ASP A 180 -6.38 -9.42 -3.66
CA ASP A 180 -7.18 -8.32 -3.11
C ASP A 180 -7.48 -8.44 -1.61
N ILE A 181 -7.79 -9.65 -1.13
CA ILE A 181 -8.09 -9.91 0.28
C ILE A 181 -6.84 -9.81 1.16
N SER A 182 -5.75 -10.49 0.78
CA SER A 182 -4.53 -10.49 1.59
C SER A 182 -3.84 -9.13 1.57
N SER A 183 -3.79 -8.45 0.42
CA SER A 183 -3.27 -7.07 0.33
C SER A 183 -4.07 -6.10 1.20
N SER A 184 -5.40 -6.18 1.20
CA SER A 184 -6.25 -5.34 2.05
C SER A 184 -6.00 -5.58 3.54
N ARG A 185 -5.70 -6.81 3.94
CA ARG A 185 -5.31 -7.15 5.32
C ARG A 185 -3.93 -6.62 5.69
N GLN A 186 -2.97 -6.65 4.75
CA GLN A 186 -1.65 -6.04 4.95
C GLN A 186 -1.77 -4.54 5.25
N VAL A 187 -2.61 -3.82 4.49
CA VAL A 187 -2.89 -2.39 4.73
C VAL A 187 -3.54 -2.15 6.10
N LEU A 188 -4.45 -3.02 6.52
CA LEU A 188 -5.08 -2.90 7.84
C LEU A 188 -4.07 -3.12 8.99
N THR A 189 -3.18 -4.10 8.86
CA THR A 189 -2.09 -4.33 9.83
C THR A 189 -1.15 -3.12 9.86
N PHE A 190 -0.77 -2.62 8.69
CA PHE A 190 0.04 -1.41 8.54
C PHE A 190 -0.60 -0.23 9.27
N LEU A 191 -1.87 0.08 9.01
CA LEU A 191 -2.55 1.23 9.61
C LEU A 191 -2.57 1.16 11.14
N ARG A 192 -2.82 -0.02 11.71
CA ARG A 192 -2.85 -0.20 13.17
C ARG A 192 -1.49 0.07 13.79
N LYS A 193 -0.44 -0.57 13.26
CA LYS A 193 0.93 -0.36 13.75
C LYS A 193 1.38 1.08 13.56
N TRP A 194 1.10 1.67 12.39
CA TRP A 194 1.44 3.06 12.12
C TRP A 194 0.73 4.03 13.08
N PHE A 195 -0.53 3.78 13.44
CA PHE A 195 -1.24 4.58 14.44
C PHE A 195 -0.71 4.40 15.85
N ASP A 196 -0.30 3.18 16.23
CA ASP A 196 0.35 2.94 17.52
C ASP A 196 1.65 3.74 17.65
N ASP A 197 2.43 3.85 16.56
CA ASP A 197 3.66 4.62 16.51
C ASP A 197 3.42 6.14 16.35
N HIS A 198 2.27 6.56 15.82
CA HIS A 198 1.92 7.97 15.60
C HIS A 198 0.62 8.39 16.31
N PRO A 199 0.59 8.33 17.65
CA PRO A 199 -0.64 8.52 18.41
C PRO A 199 -1.29 9.89 18.22
N LYS A 200 -0.49 10.92 17.90
CA LYS A 200 -0.97 12.28 17.63
C LYS A 200 -1.98 12.37 16.48
N TYR A 201 -2.00 11.42 15.54
CA TYR A 201 -2.87 11.51 14.36
C TYR A 201 -4.16 10.69 14.44
N PHE A 202 -4.28 9.72 15.36
CA PHE A 202 -5.49 8.88 15.41
C PHE A 202 -6.49 9.30 16.47
N LEU A 203 -6.04 9.96 17.55
CA LEU A 203 -6.88 10.14 18.74
C LEU A 203 -8.14 10.96 18.43
N ASP A 204 -8.11 11.93 17.50
CA ASP A 204 -9.28 12.78 17.20
C ASP A 204 -9.48 13.23 15.74
N ARG A 205 -8.81 12.60 14.77
CA ARG A 205 -8.88 13.07 13.37
C ARG A 205 -9.86 12.25 12.52
N PRO A 206 -10.68 12.89 11.66
CA PRO A 206 -11.42 12.18 10.62
C PRO A 206 -10.46 11.41 9.71
N PHE A 207 -10.72 10.11 9.51
CA PHE A 207 -9.92 9.27 8.63
C PHE A 207 -10.68 8.96 7.34
N TYR A 208 -9.98 9.09 6.21
CA TYR A 208 -10.44 8.71 4.89
C TYR A 208 -9.44 7.77 4.24
N ILE A 209 -9.94 6.92 3.34
CA ILE A 209 -9.09 6.11 2.46
C ILE A 209 -9.44 6.43 1.02
N GLY A 210 -8.42 6.61 0.19
CA GLY A 210 -8.59 6.89 -1.23
C GLY A 210 -7.61 6.12 -2.09
N GLY A 211 -7.89 6.14 -3.39
CA GLY A 211 -6.98 5.61 -4.38
C GLY A 211 -7.55 5.69 -5.78
N ASP A 212 -6.75 5.31 -6.76
CA ASP A 212 -7.10 5.36 -8.17
C ASP A 212 -6.92 4.00 -8.89
N SER A 213 -7.55 3.86 -10.06
CA SER A 213 -7.34 2.69 -10.93
C SER A 213 -7.69 1.36 -10.23
N TYR A 214 -6.79 0.39 -10.19
CA TYR A 214 -6.98 -0.90 -9.52
C TYR A 214 -7.28 -0.75 -8.01
N ALA A 215 -6.89 0.37 -7.38
CA ALA A 215 -7.24 0.65 -5.99
C ALA A 215 -8.76 0.71 -5.76
N GLY A 216 -9.55 0.92 -6.83
CA GLY A 216 -11.01 0.81 -6.82
C GLY A 216 -11.55 -0.51 -6.28
N LYS A 217 -10.79 -1.62 -6.38
CA LYS A 217 -11.16 -2.91 -5.79
C LYS A 217 -10.83 -3.01 -4.30
N VAL A 218 -9.63 -2.58 -3.91
CA VAL A 218 -9.11 -2.78 -2.55
C VAL A 218 -9.55 -1.70 -1.56
N VAL A 219 -9.73 -0.44 -2.00
CA VAL A 219 -10.16 0.67 -1.13
C VAL A 219 -11.51 0.38 -0.45
N PRO A 220 -12.57 -0.04 -1.17
CA PRO A 220 -13.83 -0.42 -0.53
C PRO A 220 -13.69 -1.62 0.41
N LEU A 221 -12.83 -2.58 0.07
CA LEU A 221 -12.60 -3.77 0.90
C LEU A 221 -11.89 -3.42 2.22
N ILE A 222 -10.89 -2.53 2.16
CA ILE A 222 -10.19 -2.01 3.35
C ILE A 222 -11.16 -1.20 4.21
N ALA A 223 -11.96 -0.31 3.60
CA ALA A 223 -12.98 0.46 4.31
C ALA A 223 -13.99 -0.46 5.03
N HIS A 224 -14.38 -1.56 4.39
CA HIS A 224 -15.22 -2.58 5.01
C HIS A 224 -14.54 -3.22 6.23
N TYR A 225 -13.28 -3.64 6.12
CA TYR A 225 -12.57 -4.23 7.27
C TYR A 225 -12.34 -3.25 8.43
N ILE A 226 -12.11 -1.96 8.13
CA ILE A 226 -12.05 -0.92 9.16
C ILE A 226 -13.42 -0.80 9.86
N SER A 227 -14.52 -0.78 9.11
CA SER A 227 -15.88 -0.71 9.66
C SER A 227 -16.20 -1.89 10.58
N GLU A 228 -15.83 -3.12 10.19
CA GLU A 228 -15.97 -4.30 11.06
C GLU A 228 -15.10 -4.19 12.33
N GLY A 229 -13.88 -3.67 12.20
CA GLY A 229 -13.01 -3.39 13.35
C GLY A 229 -13.62 -2.37 14.33
N ILE A 230 -14.30 -1.34 13.84
CA ILE A 230 -15.02 -0.36 14.67
C ILE A 230 -16.15 -1.04 15.43
N LYS A 231 -16.98 -1.85 14.76
CA LYS A 231 -18.07 -2.61 15.43
C LYS A 231 -17.54 -3.56 16.50
N GLY A 232 -16.39 -4.18 16.23
CA GLY A 232 -15.68 -5.06 17.16
C GLY A 232 -14.87 -4.34 18.24
N MET A 233 -14.90 -3.01 18.30
CA MET A 233 -14.13 -2.18 19.25
C MET A 233 -12.62 -2.50 19.22
N GLN A 234 -12.09 -2.83 18.04
CA GLN A 234 -10.70 -3.17 17.86
C GLN A 234 -9.82 -1.91 17.92
N GLN A 235 -8.85 -1.92 18.83
CA GLN A 235 -7.91 -0.80 18.99
C GLN A 235 -6.75 -0.87 17.97
N PRO A 236 -6.20 0.28 17.55
CA PRO A 236 -6.76 1.63 17.74
C PRO A 236 -8.06 1.81 16.92
N ILE A 237 -9.06 2.48 17.51
CA ILE A 237 -10.34 2.75 16.82
C ILE A 237 -10.12 3.81 15.74
N ILE A 238 -10.08 3.38 14.48
CA ILE A 238 -9.93 4.24 13.31
C ILE A 238 -11.23 5.00 13.05
N LYS A 239 -11.22 6.34 13.10
CA LYS A 239 -12.39 7.21 12.88
C LYS A 239 -12.75 7.37 11.40
N LEU A 240 -13.02 6.26 10.71
CA LEU A 240 -13.38 6.24 9.29
C LEU A 240 -14.64 7.06 9.01
N LYS A 241 -14.56 8.00 8.07
CA LYS A 241 -15.68 8.84 7.62
C LYS A 241 -16.12 8.56 6.20
N GLY A 242 -15.25 8.01 5.36
CA GLY A 242 -15.61 7.65 3.99
C GLY A 242 -14.40 7.20 3.19
N TYR A 243 -14.65 6.89 1.93
CA TYR A 243 -13.62 6.57 0.95
C TYR A 243 -13.86 7.27 -0.38
N ILE A 244 -12.80 7.43 -1.17
CA ILE A 244 -12.84 8.09 -2.49
C ILE A 244 -12.08 7.22 -3.49
N VAL A 245 -12.65 6.97 -4.66
CA VAL A 245 -11.99 6.20 -5.71
C VAL A 245 -11.99 6.94 -7.05
N GLY A 246 -10.80 7.22 -7.59
CA GLY A 246 -10.59 7.95 -8.84
C GLY A 246 -10.41 7.00 -10.04
N ASN A 247 -11.23 7.16 -11.07
CA ASN A 247 -11.22 6.28 -12.27
C ASN A 247 -11.07 4.77 -11.91
N PRO A 248 -11.89 4.25 -10.98
CA PRO A 248 -11.69 2.92 -10.44
C PRO A 248 -11.98 1.80 -11.43
N ILE A 249 -11.33 0.66 -11.22
CA ILE A 249 -11.88 -0.64 -11.63
C ILE A 249 -12.94 -1.03 -10.58
N THR A 250 -14.18 -1.22 -11.02
CA THR A 250 -15.34 -1.54 -10.17
C THR A 250 -15.88 -2.94 -10.42
N GLY A 251 -15.79 -3.44 -11.66
CA GLY A 251 -16.24 -4.78 -12.01
C GLY A 251 -16.37 -5.00 -13.51
N ASP A 252 -15.89 -6.15 -13.98
CA ASP A 252 -15.74 -6.44 -15.41
C ASP A 252 -17.06 -6.35 -16.20
N LYS A 253 -18.19 -6.70 -15.57
CA LYS A 253 -19.51 -6.62 -16.20
C LYS A 253 -19.89 -5.19 -16.62
N ILE A 254 -19.39 -4.18 -15.92
CA ILE A 254 -19.65 -2.77 -16.21
C ILE A 254 -18.45 -2.21 -16.99
N ASP A 255 -17.26 -2.35 -16.43
CA ASP A 255 -16.05 -1.71 -16.95
C ASP A 255 -15.70 -2.23 -18.35
N THR A 256 -15.71 -3.54 -18.59
CA THR A 256 -15.32 -4.12 -19.89
C THR A 256 -16.38 -3.85 -20.96
N ASN A 257 -17.66 -3.99 -20.62
CA ASN A 257 -18.75 -3.76 -21.56
C ASN A 257 -18.82 -2.30 -22.04
N SER A 258 -18.42 -1.35 -21.19
CA SER A 258 -18.42 0.08 -21.56
C SER A 258 -17.30 0.48 -22.54
N LYS A 259 -16.19 -0.28 -22.61
CA LYS A 259 -14.99 0.11 -23.37
C LYS A 259 -15.24 0.31 -24.86
N VAL A 260 -16.01 -0.59 -25.48
CA VAL A 260 -16.26 -0.56 -26.93
C VAL A 260 -17.13 0.65 -27.28
N THR A 261 -18.25 0.83 -26.58
CA THR A 261 -19.14 1.99 -26.76
C THR A 261 -18.43 3.30 -26.45
N PHE A 262 -17.63 3.36 -25.39
CA PHE A 262 -16.81 4.53 -25.06
C PHE A 262 -15.84 4.85 -26.21
N SER A 263 -15.06 3.87 -26.66
CA SER A 263 -14.06 4.09 -27.72
C SER A 263 -14.70 4.56 -29.02
N HIS A 264 -15.86 4.03 -29.39
CA HIS A 264 -16.59 4.46 -30.58
C HIS A 264 -17.16 5.87 -30.43
N SER A 265 -17.77 6.18 -29.29
CA SER A 265 -18.37 7.49 -29.02
C SER A 265 -17.35 8.64 -29.03
N PHE A 266 -16.09 8.34 -28.71
CA PHE A 266 -14.98 9.30 -28.75
C PHE A 266 -14.13 9.22 -30.03
N GLY A 267 -14.55 8.45 -31.04
CA GLY A 267 -13.85 8.36 -32.32
C GLY A 267 -12.48 7.66 -32.26
N ILE A 268 -12.22 6.88 -31.21
CA ILE A 268 -10.98 6.10 -31.03
C ILE A 268 -10.98 4.88 -31.97
N ILE A 269 -12.17 4.31 -32.23
CA ILE A 269 -12.35 3.18 -33.16
C ILE A 269 -13.35 3.55 -34.26
N SER A 270 -13.21 2.89 -35.43
CA SER A 270 -14.08 3.13 -36.58
C SER A 270 -15.46 2.47 -36.43
N ASN A 271 -16.45 2.89 -37.23
CA ASN A 271 -17.75 2.22 -37.31
C ASN A 271 -17.60 0.74 -37.66
N GLN A 272 -16.67 0.39 -38.57
CA GLN A 272 -16.40 -1.00 -38.93
C GLN A 272 -15.94 -1.83 -37.72
N GLN A 273 -15.07 -1.28 -36.86
CA GLN A 273 -14.62 -1.98 -35.65
C GLN A 273 -15.74 -2.08 -34.59
N TYR A 274 -16.61 -1.07 -34.50
CA TYR A 274 -17.72 -1.05 -33.55
C TYR A 274 -18.84 -2.03 -33.91
N GLU A 275 -19.17 -2.12 -35.20
CA GLU A 275 -20.24 -2.99 -35.72
C GLU A 275 -19.78 -4.44 -35.89
N TRP A 276 -18.46 -4.70 -35.88
CA TRP A 276 -17.91 -6.04 -36.01
C TRP A 276 -18.39 -6.93 -34.86
N ARG A 277 -19.24 -7.91 -35.21
CA ARG A 277 -19.62 -9.02 -34.35
C ARG A 277 -18.95 -10.28 -34.89
N PRO A 278 -18.05 -10.94 -34.14
CA PRO A 278 -17.49 -12.22 -34.52
C PRO A 278 -18.57 -13.32 -34.60
#